data_AF-A0A6P4F7C0-F1
#
_entry.id   AF-A0A6P4F7C0-F1
#
_cell.length_a   1.000
_cell.length_b   1.000
_cell.length_c   1.000
_cell.angle_alpha   90.00
_cell.angle_beta   90.00
_cell.angle_gamma   90.00
#
_symmetry.space_group_name_H-M   'P 1'
#
loop_
_entity.id
_entity.type
_entity.pdbx_description
1 polymer ?
#
loop_
_entity_poly.entity_id
_entity_poly.type
_entity_poly.pdbx_seq_one_letter_code
_entity_poly.pdbx_strand_id
1 'polypeptide(L)'
;MENTWVHSSPHSPLPPYAVIGGHDSDRTPIYVGRSFHEGENLPAKVIPSKGCAYVAYGGSEHQKSHYEVLVGQGFAWVPSASGGVPPNAVRSGTTRTGEPLYVGRGHHAGSLTVGKVHPSHGCLYIPFGGQEVRINTYEVLIKQQYDNWVGASPSYTPPGAVIAGHDSDRTPIYAGRAMHEGEMLPAKVVPSKGTAYVCFGGYEFPKQSYEVLTGCGYVWAHAGHHIPPNAVSTGRARNGEPLYYGRGHYEGSLTPGLISASQRCLYIPYGGREIRLSSYEVLCRQ
;
A
#
# COMPACT_ATOMS: atom_id res chain seq x y z
N MET A 1 5.43 -6.16 -15.70
CA MET A 1 4.09 -6.73 -15.96
C MET A 1 3.06 -5.61 -15.94
N GLU A 2 2.14 -5.62 -16.89
CA GLU A 2 1.07 -4.62 -17.01
C GLU A 2 0.03 -4.72 -15.88
N ASN A 3 -0.78 -3.68 -15.73
CA ASN A 3 -1.91 -3.67 -14.79
C ASN A 3 -3.07 -4.50 -15.36
N THR A 4 -3.76 -5.26 -14.52
CA THR A 4 -4.89 -6.08 -14.96
C THR A 4 -6.18 -5.28 -14.87
N TRP A 5 -6.83 -5.11 -16.02
CA TRP A 5 -8.09 -4.40 -16.16
C TRP A 5 -9.16 -5.38 -16.65
N VAL A 6 -10.29 -5.44 -15.94
CA VAL A 6 -11.37 -6.39 -16.23
C VAL A 6 -12.57 -5.62 -16.75
N HIS A 7 -13.04 -5.98 -17.94
CA HIS A 7 -14.27 -5.41 -18.51
C HIS A 7 -15.45 -5.62 -17.57
N SER A 8 -16.25 -4.58 -17.39
CA SER A 8 -17.41 -4.57 -16.52
C SER A 8 -18.50 -3.66 -17.10
N SER A 9 -19.70 -3.77 -16.51
CA SER A 9 -20.92 -3.08 -16.93
C SER A 9 -21.85 -2.92 -15.73
N PRO A 10 -22.91 -2.10 -15.83
CA PRO A 10 -23.92 -1.92 -14.77
C PRO A 10 -24.47 -3.22 -14.16
N HIS A 11 -24.54 -4.28 -14.95
CA HIS A 11 -25.15 -5.57 -14.57
C HIS A 11 -24.12 -6.62 -14.16
N SER A 12 -22.82 -6.31 -14.30
CA SER A 12 -21.76 -7.24 -13.96
C SER A 12 -21.48 -7.20 -12.45
N PRO A 13 -21.21 -8.35 -11.80
CA PRO A 13 -20.70 -8.33 -10.44
C PRO A 13 -19.35 -7.62 -10.39
N LEU A 14 -19.05 -6.98 -9.27
CA LEU A 14 -17.73 -6.40 -9.03
C LEU A 14 -16.68 -7.53 -9.06
N PRO A 15 -15.61 -7.43 -9.87
CA PRO A 15 -14.61 -8.47 -9.94
C PRO A 15 -13.85 -8.61 -8.60
N PRO A 16 -13.39 -9.82 -8.24
CA PRO A 16 -12.55 -10.02 -7.07
C PRO A 16 -11.28 -9.17 -7.12
N TYR A 17 -10.83 -8.71 -5.96
CA TYR A 17 -9.64 -7.85 -5.81
C TYR A 17 -9.73 -6.51 -6.56
N ALA A 18 -10.94 -5.98 -6.78
CA ALA A 18 -11.12 -4.64 -7.31
C ALA A 18 -10.48 -3.58 -6.39
N VAL A 19 -9.70 -2.69 -6.98
CA VAL A 19 -8.94 -1.67 -6.24
C VAL A 19 -9.89 -0.56 -5.79
N ILE A 20 -9.99 -0.35 -4.48
CA ILE A 20 -10.78 0.73 -3.88
C ILE A 20 -10.08 2.07 -4.16
N GLY A 21 -10.81 2.97 -4.81
CA GLY A 21 -10.39 4.33 -5.13
C GLY A 21 -10.67 5.33 -4.02
N GLY A 22 -11.72 5.09 -3.23
CA GLY A 22 -12.15 5.98 -2.15
C GLY A 22 -13.63 5.76 -1.83
N HIS A 23 -14.35 6.84 -1.55
CA HIS A 23 -15.76 6.81 -1.23
C HIS A 23 -16.48 8.06 -1.71
N ASP A 24 -17.75 7.90 -2.10
CA ASP A 24 -18.63 9.01 -2.44
C ASP A 24 -19.12 9.74 -1.17
N SER A 25 -19.80 10.87 -1.32
CA SER A 25 -20.24 11.71 -0.20
C SER A 25 -21.15 10.99 0.80
N ASP A 26 -21.85 9.95 0.36
CA ASP A 26 -22.72 9.07 1.17
C ASP A 26 -21.98 7.85 1.75
N ARG A 27 -20.64 7.83 1.68
CA ARG A 27 -19.75 6.72 2.06
C ARG A 27 -19.80 5.49 1.15
N THR A 28 -20.56 5.52 0.06
CA THR A 28 -20.53 4.43 -0.93
C THR A 28 -19.11 4.23 -1.46
N PRO A 29 -18.57 2.99 -1.47
CA PRO A 29 -17.24 2.73 -1.97
C PRO A 29 -17.12 3.05 -3.47
N ILE A 30 -16.03 3.73 -3.82
CA ILE A 30 -15.62 4.01 -5.21
C ILE A 30 -14.49 3.07 -5.57
N TYR A 31 -14.52 2.51 -6.77
CA TYR A 31 -13.46 1.66 -7.31
C TYR A 31 -12.72 2.35 -8.45
N VAL A 32 -11.44 2.00 -8.61
CA VAL A 32 -10.59 2.49 -9.70
C VAL A 32 -11.00 1.77 -10.99
N GLY A 33 -11.48 2.55 -11.96
CA GLY A 33 -11.73 2.06 -13.30
C GLY A 33 -11.06 2.90 -14.36
N ARG A 34 -11.32 2.53 -15.61
CA ARG A 34 -11.04 3.35 -16.79
C ARG A 34 -12.13 3.17 -17.84
N SER A 35 -12.32 4.17 -18.68
CA SER A 35 -13.27 4.09 -19.79
C SER A 35 -12.86 5.01 -20.93
N PHE A 36 -13.23 4.60 -22.13
CA PHE A 36 -12.96 5.35 -23.35
C PHE A 36 -13.95 6.52 -23.51
N HIS A 37 -13.44 7.69 -23.85
CA HIS A 37 -14.23 8.89 -24.14
C HIS A 37 -13.46 9.79 -25.11
N GLU A 38 -14.09 10.19 -26.22
CA GLU A 38 -13.55 11.15 -27.19
C GLU A 38 -12.10 10.85 -27.69
N GLY A 39 -11.76 9.58 -27.90
CA GLY A 39 -10.43 9.18 -28.37
C GLY A 39 -9.41 8.89 -27.27
N GLU A 40 -9.77 9.05 -26.00
CA GLU A 40 -8.87 8.90 -24.85
C GLU A 40 -9.37 7.80 -23.91
N ASN A 41 -8.43 7.09 -23.26
CA ASN A 41 -8.77 6.13 -22.21
C ASN A 41 -8.53 6.76 -20.83
N LEU A 42 -9.61 7.17 -20.18
CA LEU A 42 -9.58 8.03 -19.00
C LEU A 42 -9.79 7.23 -17.72
N PRO A 43 -9.10 7.56 -16.61
CA PRO A 43 -9.46 7.10 -15.29
C PRO A 43 -10.94 7.36 -14.98
N ALA A 44 -11.59 6.38 -14.36
CA ALA A 44 -13.02 6.41 -14.07
C ALA A 44 -13.31 6.15 -12.59
N LYS A 45 -14.24 6.92 -12.04
CA LYS A 45 -14.92 6.69 -10.76
C LYS A 45 -15.98 5.62 -10.97
N VAL A 46 -15.74 4.38 -10.53
CA VAL A 46 -16.72 3.28 -10.65
C VAL A 46 -17.53 3.15 -9.37
N ILE A 47 -18.86 3.19 -9.46
CA ILE A 47 -19.77 3.02 -8.32
C ILE A 47 -20.75 1.88 -8.63
N PRO A 48 -20.46 0.65 -8.18
CA PRO A 48 -21.30 -0.52 -8.48
C PRO A 48 -22.75 -0.37 -8.01
N SER A 49 -23.00 0.23 -6.85
CA SER A 49 -24.36 0.44 -6.32
C SER A 49 -25.21 1.39 -7.17
N LYS A 50 -24.57 2.26 -7.98
CA LYS A 50 -25.22 3.14 -8.96
C LYS A 50 -25.21 2.54 -10.37
N GLY A 51 -24.65 1.33 -10.53
CA GLY A 51 -24.55 0.64 -11.81
C GLY A 51 -23.84 1.44 -12.90
N CYS A 52 -22.83 2.26 -12.56
CA CYS A 52 -22.14 3.06 -13.57
C CYS A 52 -20.72 3.46 -13.17
N ALA A 53 -20.00 4.01 -14.14
CA ALA A 53 -18.76 4.71 -13.93
C ALA A 53 -18.86 6.16 -14.46
N TYR A 54 -17.96 7.02 -14.02
CA TYR A 54 -17.89 8.41 -14.46
C TYR A 54 -16.46 8.78 -14.85
N VAL A 55 -16.30 9.55 -15.92
CA VAL A 55 -15.01 10.13 -16.34
C VAL A 55 -15.11 11.64 -16.41
N ALA A 56 -14.01 12.32 -16.10
CA ALA A 56 -13.89 13.78 -16.23
C ALA A 56 -13.35 14.13 -17.61
N TYR A 57 -14.08 14.94 -18.38
CA TYR A 57 -13.61 15.41 -19.70
C TYR A 57 -14.28 16.73 -20.12
N GLY A 58 -13.45 17.68 -20.55
CA GLY A 58 -13.92 18.91 -21.21
C GLY A 58 -14.80 19.80 -20.32
N GLY A 59 -14.51 19.89 -19.02
CA GLY A 59 -15.32 20.67 -18.08
C GLY A 59 -16.51 19.93 -17.46
N SER A 60 -16.82 18.71 -17.93
CA SER A 60 -18.01 17.96 -17.49
C SER A 60 -17.69 16.57 -16.95
N GLU A 61 -18.60 16.04 -16.13
CA GLU A 61 -18.66 14.63 -15.73
C GLU A 61 -19.49 13.84 -16.75
N HIS A 62 -18.98 12.69 -17.20
CA HIS A 62 -19.64 11.85 -18.20
C HIS A 62 -19.91 10.46 -17.65
N GLN A 63 -21.17 10.05 -17.61
CA GLN A 63 -21.57 8.71 -17.21
C GLN A 63 -21.21 7.66 -18.28
N LYS A 64 -20.72 6.51 -17.82
CA LYS A 64 -20.27 5.39 -18.65
C LYS A 64 -20.95 4.09 -18.21
N SER A 65 -21.52 3.38 -19.19
CA SER A 65 -22.11 2.03 -19.03
C SER A 65 -21.14 0.90 -19.40
N HIS A 66 -20.01 1.23 -20.05
CA HIS A 66 -18.95 0.28 -20.37
C HIS A 66 -17.63 0.83 -19.85
N TYR A 67 -16.97 0.04 -19.02
CA TYR A 67 -15.73 0.43 -18.35
C TYR A 67 -14.91 -0.82 -18.01
N GLU A 68 -13.67 -0.61 -17.62
CA GLU A 68 -12.85 -1.64 -17.02
C GLU A 68 -12.57 -1.28 -15.56
N VAL A 69 -12.47 -2.30 -14.71
CA VAL A 69 -12.13 -2.17 -13.29
C VAL A 69 -10.69 -2.65 -13.09
N LEU A 70 -9.89 -1.87 -12.37
CA LEU A 70 -8.55 -2.28 -11.97
C LEU A 70 -8.63 -3.36 -10.89
N VAL A 71 -7.95 -4.48 -11.11
CA VAL A 71 -7.89 -5.58 -10.13
C VAL A 71 -6.46 -5.93 -9.78
N GLY A 72 -6.25 -6.40 -8.55
CA GLY A 72 -4.96 -6.91 -8.09
C GLY A 72 -4.58 -6.39 -6.71
N GLN A 73 -3.31 -6.54 -6.38
CA GLN A 73 -2.71 -6.18 -5.09
C GLN A 73 -1.38 -5.43 -5.32
N GLY A 74 -0.83 -4.85 -4.25
CA GLY A 74 0.41 -4.09 -4.32
C GLY A 74 0.18 -2.68 -4.86
N PHE A 75 -0.98 -2.09 -4.54
CA PHE A 75 -1.32 -0.74 -4.94
C PHE A 75 -1.24 0.20 -3.75
N ALA A 76 -0.70 1.40 -3.97
CA ALA A 76 -0.56 2.39 -2.92
C ALA A 76 -0.92 3.79 -3.44
N TRP A 77 -1.40 4.63 -2.54
CA TRP A 77 -1.69 6.03 -2.82
C TRP A 77 -0.55 6.90 -2.27
N VAL A 78 0.07 7.70 -3.14
CA VAL A 78 1.21 8.56 -2.81
C VAL A 78 0.80 10.02 -2.94
N PRO A 79 0.94 10.85 -1.88
CA PRO A 79 0.70 12.28 -1.97
C PRO A 79 1.51 12.94 -3.08
N SER A 80 0.88 13.83 -3.83
CA SER A 80 1.48 14.59 -4.92
C SER A 80 0.74 15.92 -5.11
N ALA A 81 1.28 16.79 -5.96
CA ALA A 81 0.68 18.07 -6.29
C ALA A 81 1.18 18.59 -7.63
N SER A 82 0.46 19.56 -8.20
CA SER A 82 0.94 20.40 -9.30
C SER A 82 1.45 19.63 -10.53
N GLY A 83 0.81 18.51 -10.89
CA GLY A 83 1.19 17.66 -12.02
C GLY A 83 2.24 16.61 -11.71
N GLY A 84 2.74 16.57 -10.47
CA GLY A 84 3.69 15.56 -10.02
C GLY A 84 3.15 14.14 -10.18
N VAL A 85 3.99 13.26 -10.72
CA VAL A 85 3.72 11.83 -10.90
C VAL A 85 4.90 11.05 -10.32
N PRO A 86 4.69 10.28 -9.24
CA PRO A 86 5.75 9.46 -8.64
C PRO A 86 6.12 8.27 -9.55
N PRO A 87 7.30 7.65 -9.32
CA PRO A 87 7.67 6.39 -9.97
C PRO A 87 6.60 5.31 -9.78
N ASN A 88 6.46 4.42 -10.77
CA ASN A 88 5.50 3.31 -10.77
C ASN A 88 4.02 3.72 -10.75
N ALA A 89 3.69 4.98 -11.09
CA ALA A 89 2.32 5.44 -11.20
C ALA A 89 1.50 4.60 -12.20
N VAL A 90 0.27 4.29 -11.82
CA VAL A 90 -0.68 3.54 -12.62
C VAL A 90 -1.18 4.42 -13.77
N ARG A 91 -0.64 4.17 -14.96
CA ARG A 91 -1.12 4.78 -16.21
C ARG A 91 -2.44 4.13 -16.62
N SER A 92 -3.44 4.96 -16.90
CA SER A 92 -4.75 4.51 -17.40
C SER A 92 -4.82 4.55 -18.92
N GLY A 93 -4.18 5.55 -19.54
CA GLY A 93 -4.21 5.76 -20.99
C GLY A 93 -3.34 6.93 -21.43
N THR A 94 -3.69 7.51 -22.58
CA THR A 94 -3.08 8.72 -23.14
C THR A 94 -4.13 9.69 -23.63
N THR A 95 -3.78 10.96 -23.67
CA THR A 95 -4.49 11.97 -24.45
C THR A 95 -4.36 11.69 -25.95
N ARG A 96 -5.13 12.41 -26.77
CA ARG A 96 -5.03 12.33 -28.25
C ARG A 96 -3.66 12.75 -28.79
N THR A 97 -2.90 13.55 -28.04
CA THR A 97 -1.53 13.97 -28.39
C THR A 97 -0.46 13.00 -27.87
N GLY A 98 -0.85 11.93 -27.18
CA GLY A 98 0.05 10.90 -26.67
C GLY A 98 0.56 11.14 -25.24
N GLU A 99 0.13 12.21 -24.56
CA GLU A 99 0.52 12.46 -23.18
C GLU A 99 -0.07 11.40 -22.25
N PRO A 100 0.73 10.75 -21.38
CA PRO A 100 0.21 9.76 -20.44
C PRO A 100 -0.69 10.37 -19.38
N LEU A 101 -1.81 9.71 -19.10
CA LEU A 101 -2.72 10.04 -18.00
C LEU A 101 -2.61 8.99 -16.89
N TYR A 102 -2.62 9.45 -15.65
CA TYR A 102 -2.43 8.61 -14.47
C TYR A 102 -3.66 8.62 -13.57
N VAL A 103 -3.84 7.53 -12.84
CA VAL A 103 -4.91 7.43 -11.84
C VAL A 103 -4.52 8.22 -10.60
N GLY A 104 -5.33 9.22 -10.26
CA GLY A 104 -5.21 9.94 -8.99
C GLY A 104 -6.52 9.98 -8.23
N ARG A 105 -6.48 10.44 -6.98
CA ARG A 105 -7.67 10.72 -6.18
C ARG A 105 -7.51 11.99 -5.36
N GLY A 106 -8.62 12.63 -5.02
CA GLY A 106 -8.62 13.85 -4.23
C GLY A 106 -9.89 13.99 -3.41
N HIS A 107 -9.79 14.77 -2.34
CA HIS A 107 -10.94 15.12 -1.51
C HIS A 107 -11.74 16.26 -2.15
N HIS A 108 -13.06 16.08 -2.25
CA HIS A 108 -13.98 17.13 -2.71
C HIS A 108 -15.38 16.89 -2.15
N ALA A 109 -15.98 17.91 -1.54
CA ALA A 109 -17.36 17.90 -1.02
C ALA A 109 -17.74 16.65 -0.19
N GLY A 110 -16.83 16.20 0.68
CA GLY A 110 -17.05 15.03 1.54
C GLY A 110 -16.75 13.68 0.88
N SER A 111 -16.43 13.65 -0.41
CA SER A 111 -15.97 12.47 -1.14
C SER A 111 -14.44 12.41 -1.21
N LEU A 112 -13.90 11.18 -1.30
CA LEU A 112 -12.56 10.89 -1.81
C LEU A 112 -12.74 10.17 -3.15
N THR A 113 -12.55 10.89 -4.26
CA THR A 113 -12.92 10.43 -5.61
C THR A 113 -11.71 10.27 -6.51
N VAL A 114 -11.74 9.24 -7.36
CA VAL A 114 -10.74 8.96 -8.41
C VAL A 114 -10.96 9.85 -9.64
N GLY A 115 -9.87 10.24 -10.29
CA GLY A 115 -9.88 10.98 -11.54
C GLY A 115 -8.56 10.92 -12.30
N LYS A 116 -8.41 11.78 -13.31
CA LYS A 116 -7.22 11.84 -14.18
C LYS A 116 -6.20 12.85 -13.68
N VAL A 117 -5.00 12.39 -13.38
CA VAL A 117 -3.84 13.26 -13.21
C VAL A 117 -3.33 13.58 -14.60
N HIS A 118 -3.25 14.88 -14.89
CA HIS A 118 -2.81 15.40 -16.16
C HIS A 118 -1.52 16.22 -15.94
N PRO A 119 -0.33 15.62 -16.18
CA PRO A 119 0.95 16.21 -15.82
C PRO A 119 1.16 17.63 -16.39
N SER A 120 0.93 17.83 -17.68
CA SER A 120 1.11 19.12 -18.35
C SER A 120 0.13 20.20 -17.88
N HIS A 121 -1.07 19.81 -17.44
CA HIS A 121 -2.05 20.74 -16.86
C HIS A 121 -1.76 21.05 -15.39
N GLY A 122 -0.88 20.27 -14.73
CA GLY A 122 -0.48 20.51 -13.35
C GLY A 122 -1.53 20.14 -12.32
N CYS A 123 -2.43 19.19 -12.57
CA CYS A 123 -3.53 18.89 -11.65
C CYS A 123 -4.14 17.48 -11.79
N LEU A 124 -4.98 17.13 -10.81
CA LEU A 124 -5.97 16.08 -10.89
C LEU A 124 -7.32 16.68 -11.34
N TYR A 125 -8.00 16.03 -12.27
CA TYR A 125 -9.39 16.29 -12.64
C TYR A 125 -10.28 15.13 -12.18
N ILE A 126 -11.31 15.42 -11.39
CA ILE A 126 -12.28 14.42 -10.93
C ILE A 126 -13.67 14.68 -11.53
N PRO A 127 -14.45 13.62 -11.83
CA PRO A 127 -15.86 13.75 -12.13
C PRO A 127 -16.67 13.89 -10.84
N PHE A 128 -17.42 14.99 -10.70
CA PHE A 128 -18.27 15.20 -9.54
C PHE A 128 -19.44 16.15 -9.83
N GLY A 129 -20.67 15.69 -9.56
CA GLY A 129 -21.85 16.55 -9.58
C GLY A 129 -22.15 17.16 -10.95
N GLY A 130 -21.87 16.44 -12.04
CA GLY A 130 -22.02 16.91 -13.41
C GLY A 130 -20.81 17.69 -13.96
N GLN A 131 -19.79 17.97 -13.14
CA GLN A 131 -18.65 18.80 -13.54
C GLN A 131 -17.32 18.04 -13.51
N GLU A 132 -16.37 18.51 -14.31
CA GLU A 132 -14.95 18.20 -14.17
C GLU A 132 -14.31 19.17 -13.17
N VAL A 133 -13.99 18.68 -11.98
CA VAL A 133 -13.42 19.49 -10.90
C VAL A 133 -11.90 19.38 -10.90
N ARG A 134 -11.22 20.52 -10.90
CA ARG A 134 -9.76 20.62 -10.79
C ARG A 134 -9.29 20.59 -9.32
N ILE A 135 -8.31 19.75 -9.03
CA ILE A 135 -7.67 19.61 -7.71
C ILE A 135 -6.14 19.69 -7.88
N ASN A 136 -5.48 20.57 -7.11
CA ASN A 136 -4.04 20.80 -7.23
C ASN A 136 -3.19 19.96 -6.25
N THR A 137 -3.78 19.47 -5.15
CA THR A 137 -3.14 18.57 -4.17
C THR A 137 -3.93 17.27 -4.09
N TYR A 138 -3.29 16.16 -4.40
CA TYR A 138 -3.96 14.89 -4.64
C TYR A 138 -3.06 13.72 -4.25
N GLU A 139 -3.54 12.50 -4.40
CA GLU A 139 -2.73 11.29 -4.34
C GLU A 139 -2.68 10.63 -5.72
N VAL A 140 -1.55 10.02 -6.07
CA VAL A 140 -1.39 9.21 -7.28
C VAL A 140 -1.35 7.74 -6.90
N LEU A 141 -2.10 6.91 -7.63
CA LEU A 141 -2.04 5.47 -7.47
C LEU A 141 -0.72 4.95 -8.08
N ILE A 142 0.07 4.22 -7.30
CA ILE A 142 1.25 3.51 -7.77
C ILE A 142 1.05 2.00 -7.64
N LYS A 143 1.81 1.22 -8.41
CA LYS A 143 1.92 -0.23 -8.23
C LYS A 143 3.28 -0.59 -7.66
N GLN A 144 3.33 -0.93 -6.37
CA GLN A 144 4.52 -1.37 -5.66
C GLN A 144 4.57 -2.90 -5.63
N GLN A 145 5.23 -3.50 -6.63
CA GLN A 145 5.30 -4.96 -6.80
C GLN A 145 6.31 -5.63 -5.85
N TYR A 146 7.28 -4.86 -5.35
CA TYR A 146 8.38 -5.36 -4.55
C TYR A 146 8.57 -4.51 -3.30
N ASP A 147 9.06 -5.17 -2.24
CA ASP A 147 9.44 -4.48 -1.02
C ASP A 147 10.80 -3.81 -1.19
N ASN A 148 10.87 -2.52 -0.87
CA ASN A 148 12.10 -1.77 -0.99
C ASN A 148 12.86 -1.77 0.34
N TRP A 149 13.83 -2.67 0.44
CA TRP A 149 14.70 -2.80 1.60
C TRP A 149 15.97 -2.00 1.37
N VAL A 150 16.23 -1.04 2.24
CA VAL A 150 17.36 -0.11 2.11
C VAL A 150 18.29 -0.30 3.31
N GLY A 151 19.59 -0.44 3.04
CA GLY A 151 20.60 -0.49 4.10
C GLY A 151 20.50 0.73 5.01
N ALA A 152 20.52 0.48 6.31
CA ALA A 152 20.46 1.51 7.34
C ALA A 152 21.67 1.39 8.28
N SER A 153 21.90 2.43 9.07
CA SER A 153 23.01 2.46 10.03
C SER A 153 22.58 3.17 11.31
N PRO A 154 23.35 3.05 12.41
CA PRO A 154 23.08 3.79 13.65
C PRO A 154 22.84 5.29 13.46
N SER A 155 23.49 5.89 12.46
CA SER A 155 23.40 7.33 12.16
C SER A 155 22.48 7.66 10.98
N TYR A 156 21.80 6.67 10.38
CA TYR A 156 21.00 6.86 9.18
C TYR A 156 19.77 5.95 9.16
N THR A 157 18.59 6.57 9.25
CA THR A 157 17.30 5.93 8.93
C THR A 157 16.86 6.42 7.55
N PRO A 158 16.61 5.53 6.58
CA PRO A 158 16.25 5.95 5.23
C PRO A 158 14.90 6.68 5.20
N PRO A 159 14.74 7.71 4.34
CA PRO A 159 13.44 8.35 4.13
C PRO A 159 12.35 7.36 3.74
N GLY A 160 11.14 7.56 4.26
CA GLY A 160 10.01 6.66 4.01
C GLY A 160 10.09 5.31 4.72
N ALA A 161 10.92 5.19 5.76
CA ALA A 161 10.98 4.01 6.63
C ALA A 161 9.60 3.67 7.21
N VAL A 162 9.20 2.41 7.07
CA VAL A 162 7.89 1.92 7.51
C VAL A 162 7.89 1.75 9.03
N ILE A 163 7.04 2.50 9.71
CA ILE A 163 6.84 2.36 11.17
C ILE A 163 6.14 1.03 11.44
N ALA A 164 6.81 0.17 12.20
CA ALA A 164 6.28 -1.12 12.61
C ALA A 164 5.62 -1.10 13.98
N GLY A 165 5.90 -0.08 14.79
CA GLY A 165 5.30 0.08 16.10
C GLY A 165 6.01 1.14 16.91
N HIS A 166 6.01 0.97 18.22
CA HIS A 166 6.64 1.91 19.15
C HIS A 166 7.13 1.20 20.40
N ASP A 167 8.21 1.70 20.98
CA ASP A 167 8.69 1.25 22.30
C ASP A 167 7.78 1.83 23.40
N SER A 168 7.97 1.37 24.64
CA SER A 168 7.20 1.79 25.82
C SER A 168 7.17 3.30 26.08
N ASP A 169 8.20 4.02 25.63
CA ASP A 169 8.33 5.49 25.68
C ASP A 169 7.73 6.21 24.47
N ARG A 170 7.04 5.47 23.58
CA ARG A 170 6.48 5.93 22.29
C ARG A 170 7.51 6.23 21.19
N THR A 171 8.79 5.95 21.40
CA THR A 171 9.80 6.05 20.35
C THR A 171 9.42 5.11 19.19
N PRO A 172 9.43 5.57 17.93
CA PRO A 172 9.06 4.74 16.80
C PRO A 172 10.03 3.57 16.62
N ILE A 173 9.45 2.40 16.32
CA ILE A 173 10.17 1.20 15.89
C ILE A 173 9.89 1.02 14.40
N TYR A 174 10.94 0.79 13.60
CA TYR A 174 10.82 0.59 12.16
C TYR A 174 10.85 -0.89 11.76
N ALA A 175 10.19 -1.21 10.65
CA ALA A 175 10.22 -2.53 10.05
C ALA A 175 11.61 -2.77 9.42
N GLY A 176 12.36 -3.74 9.92
CA GLY A 176 13.68 -4.07 9.37
C GLY A 176 13.86 -5.54 9.10
N ARG A 177 14.99 -5.89 8.50
CA ARG A 177 15.43 -7.28 8.40
C ARG A 177 16.93 -7.36 8.55
N ALA A 178 17.43 -8.49 9.03
CA ALA A 178 18.85 -8.70 9.19
C ALA A 178 19.23 -10.17 9.05
N MET A 179 20.43 -10.41 8.53
CA MET A 179 20.97 -11.76 8.42
C MET A 179 21.36 -12.30 9.80
N HIS A 180 20.92 -13.51 10.11
CA HIS A 180 21.37 -14.28 11.26
C HIS A 180 21.42 -15.75 10.86
N GLU A 181 22.57 -16.39 11.05
CA GLU A 181 22.72 -17.83 10.80
C GLU A 181 22.21 -18.26 9.39
N GLY A 182 22.50 -17.47 8.36
CA GLY A 182 22.11 -17.79 6.98
C GLY A 182 20.64 -17.52 6.61
N GLU A 183 19.83 -16.98 7.52
CA GLU A 183 18.44 -16.59 7.28
C GLU A 183 18.26 -15.07 7.38
N MET A 184 17.38 -14.51 6.53
CA MET A 184 17.04 -13.09 6.56
C MET A 184 15.79 -12.87 7.42
N LEU A 185 16.02 -12.57 8.70
CA LEU A 185 14.97 -12.54 9.72
C LEU A 185 14.31 -11.15 9.83
N PRO A 186 13.01 -11.08 10.19
CA PRO A 186 12.35 -9.88 10.68
C PRO A 186 13.11 -9.24 11.85
N ALA A 187 13.29 -7.91 11.79
CA ALA A 187 14.06 -7.18 12.78
C ALA A 187 13.32 -5.95 13.34
N LYS A 188 13.28 -5.84 14.67
CA LYS A 188 12.91 -4.62 15.39
C LYS A 188 14.03 -3.59 15.24
N VAL A 189 13.84 -2.54 14.44
CA VAL A 189 14.84 -1.47 14.28
C VAL A 189 14.53 -0.33 15.22
N VAL A 190 15.50 0.02 16.08
CA VAL A 190 15.37 1.06 17.10
C VAL A 190 16.44 2.13 16.86
N PRO A 191 16.14 3.19 16.08
CA PRO A 191 17.15 4.20 15.70
C PRO A 191 17.79 4.90 16.89
N SER A 192 17.04 5.14 17.97
CA SER A 192 17.59 5.74 19.21
C SER A 192 18.69 4.88 19.86
N LYS A 193 18.71 3.57 19.59
CA LYS A 193 19.76 2.63 20.03
C LYS A 193 20.75 2.29 18.91
N GLY A 194 20.55 2.84 17.71
CA GLY A 194 21.31 2.56 16.50
C GLY A 194 21.33 1.08 16.07
N THR A 195 20.44 0.24 16.61
CA THR A 195 20.55 -1.22 16.52
C THR A 195 19.24 -1.83 16.02
N ALA A 196 19.35 -2.93 15.27
CA ALA A 196 18.24 -3.80 14.96
C ALA A 196 18.31 -5.10 15.78
N TYR A 197 17.16 -5.68 16.12
CA TYR A 197 17.09 -6.89 16.94
C TYR A 197 16.28 -7.96 16.22
N VAL A 198 16.80 -9.19 16.17
CA VAL A 198 16.13 -10.35 15.58
C VAL A 198 15.92 -11.43 16.63
N CYS A 199 14.87 -12.22 16.48
CA CYS A 199 14.61 -13.41 17.30
C CYS A 199 15.28 -14.63 16.69
N PHE A 200 16.02 -15.41 17.48
CA PHE A 200 16.51 -16.71 17.05
C PHE A 200 16.71 -17.64 18.25
N GLY A 201 16.19 -18.87 18.17
CA GLY A 201 16.44 -19.90 19.18
C GLY A 201 16.09 -19.53 20.62
N GLY A 202 15.04 -18.73 20.84
CA GLY A 202 14.62 -18.28 22.18
C GLY A 202 15.27 -16.99 22.68
N TYR A 203 16.19 -16.39 21.92
CA TYR A 203 16.93 -15.19 22.31
C TYR A 203 16.73 -14.03 21.34
N GLU A 204 16.98 -12.83 21.86
CA GLU A 204 17.09 -11.60 21.08
C GLU A 204 18.57 -11.35 20.72
N PHE A 205 18.86 -11.10 19.44
CA PHE A 205 20.21 -10.81 18.96
C PHE A 205 20.32 -9.41 18.35
N PRO A 206 21.26 -8.57 18.82
CA PRO A 206 21.53 -7.27 18.22
C PRO A 206 22.27 -7.42 16.89
N LYS A 207 21.91 -6.58 15.93
CA LYS A 207 22.44 -6.56 14.56
C LYS A 207 22.88 -5.15 14.21
N GLN A 208 24.15 -5.03 13.79
CA GLN A 208 24.76 -3.78 13.34
C GLN A 208 24.61 -3.56 11.82
N SER A 209 24.43 -4.65 11.07
CA SER A 209 24.07 -4.62 9.65
C SER A 209 22.64 -5.09 9.49
N TYR A 210 21.80 -4.21 8.95
CA TYR A 210 20.37 -4.42 8.76
C TYR A 210 19.85 -3.54 7.63
N GLU A 211 18.70 -3.92 7.11
CA GLU A 211 17.95 -3.14 6.13
C GLU A 211 16.62 -2.72 6.74
N VAL A 212 16.11 -1.56 6.33
CA VAL A 212 14.82 -1.02 6.73
C VAL A 212 13.87 -1.07 5.53
N LEU A 213 12.63 -1.48 5.77
CA LEU A 213 11.57 -1.44 4.78
C LEU A 213 11.18 0.03 4.53
N THR A 214 11.13 0.43 3.27
CA THR A 214 10.78 1.79 2.88
C THR A 214 9.65 1.80 1.85
N GLY A 215 8.90 2.89 1.81
CA GLY A 215 7.83 3.11 0.84
C GLY A 215 6.46 3.22 1.49
N CYS A 216 5.43 2.90 0.72
CA CYS A 216 4.03 3.12 1.09
C CYS A 216 3.17 1.91 0.70
N GLY A 217 1.87 1.96 1.00
CA GLY A 217 0.96 0.83 0.71
C GLY A 217 1.25 -0.39 1.59
N TYR A 218 1.68 -0.16 2.83
CA TYR A 218 1.80 -1.21 3.83
C TYR A 218 0.70 -1.03 4.86
N VAL A 219 0.00 -2.12 5.15
CA VAL A 219 -1.09 -2.16 6.12
C VAL A 219 -0.88 -3.31 7.09
N TRP A 220 -1.39 -3.14 8.31
CA TRP A 220 -1.37 -4.17 9.34
C TRP A 220 -2.75 -4.83 9.38
N ALA A 221 -2.79 -6.15 9.22
CA ALA A 221 -4.01 -6.92 9.12
C ALA A 221 -4.13 -7.94 10.26
N HIS A 222 -5.30 -7.97 10.92
CA HIS A 222 -5.66 -9.08 11.80
C HIS A 222 -6.12 -10.26 10.96
N ALA A 223 -5.32 -11.34 10.95
CA ALA A 223 -5.54 -12.47 10.06
C ALA A 223 -5.84 -13.79 10.78
N GLY A 224 -6.10 -13.79 12.09
CA GLY A 224 -6.52 -14.99 12.83
C GLY A 224 -5.59 -16.20 12.61
N HIS A 225 -4.27 -15.98 12.66
CA HIS A 225 -3.19 -16.93 12.36
C HIS A 225 -3.03 -17.37 10.90
N HIS A 226 -3.87 -16.89 9.98
CA HIS A 226 -3.71 -17.12 8.55
C HIS A 226 -2.69 -16.12 8.01
N ILE A 227 -1.88 -16.52 7.03
CA ILE A 227 -0.97 -15.60 6.35
C ILE A 227 -1.65 -15.08 5.07
N PRO A 228 -1.95 -13.78 4.97
CA PRO A 228 -2.52 -13.22 3.76
C PRO A 228 -1.58 -13.40 2.55
N PRO A 229 -2.10 -13.62 1.33
CA PRO A 229 -1.27 -13.81 0.12
C PRO A 229 -0.33 -12.64 -0.19
N ASN A 230 -0.68 -11.42 0.25
CA ASN A 230 0.10 -10.18 0.15
C ASN A 230 1.00 -9.90 1.35
N ALA A 231 1.19 -10.86 2.26
CA ALA A 231 2.06 -10.67 3.41
C ALA A 231 3.50 -10.33 2.99
N VAL A 232 4.11 -9.40 3.71
CA VAL A 232 5.52 -9.03 3.53
C VAL A 232 6.39 -10.16 4.05
N SER A 233 7.30 -10.63 3.21
CA SER A 233 8.29 -11.63 3.57
C SER A 233 9.69 -11.03 3.57
N THR A 234 10.48 -11.33 4.60
CA THR A 234 11.86 -10.84 4.71
C THR A 234 12.86 -11.71 3.97
N GLY A 235 12.53 -12.97 3.76
CA GLY A 235 13.38 -13.98 3.13
C GLY A 235 12.78 -15.37 3.30
N ARG A 236 13.62 -16.40 3.14
CA ARG A 236 13.24 -17.79 3.39
C ARG A 236 14.08 -18.39 4.51
N ALA A 237 13.45 -19.25 5.30
CA ALA A 237 14.15 -20.13 6.22
C ALA A 237 14.96 -21.18 5.46
N ARG A 238 15.84 -21.90 6.17
CA ARG A 238 16.66 -22.98 5.59
C ARG A 238 15.83 -24.11 4.97
N ASN A 239 14.63 -24.35 5.49
CA ASN A 239 13.68 -25.31 4.93
C ASN A 239 12.94 -24.80 3.67
N GLY A 240 13.23 -23.57 3.23
CA GLY A 240 12.63 -22.92 2.08
C GLY A 240 11.32 -22.18 2.37
N GLU A 241 10.76 -22.25 3.58
CA GLU A 241 9.53 -21.55 3.91
C GLU A 241 9.73 -20.03 3.99
N PRO A 242 8.79 -19.21 3.50
CA PRO A 242 8.88 -17.77 3.65
C PRO A 242 8.79 -17.36 5.13
N LEU A 243 9.63 -16.41 5.51
CA LEU A 243 9.61 -15.76 6.82
C LEU A 243 8.73 -14.52 6.72
N TYR A 244 7.71 -14.42 7.57
CA TYR A 244 6.72 -13.34 7.52
C TYR A 244 6.87 -12.36 8.68
N TYR A 245 6.52 -11.11 8.39
CA TYR A 245 6.63 -9.98 9.30
C TYR A 245 5.33 -9.73 10.04
N GLY A 246 5.36 -9.76 11.38
CA GLY A 246 4.20 -9.47 12.23
C GLY A 246 4.53 -8.46 13.31
N ARG A 247 3.51 -7.98 14.03
CA ARG A 247 3.68 -7.16 15.25
C ARG A 247 2.64 -7.49 16.31
N GLY A 248 2.97 -7.24 17.57
CA GLY A 248 2.08 -7.47 18.70
C GLY A 248 2.41 -6.57 19.89
N HIS A 249 1.45 -6.44 20.80
CA HIS A 249 1.61 -5.67 22.02
C HIS A 249 2.27 -6.51 23.12
N TYR A 250 3.25 -5.93 23.81
CA TYR A 250 3.90 -6.52 24.98
C TYR A 250 4.53 -5.42 25.85
N GLU A 251 4.24 -5.43 27.16
CA GLU A 251 4.84 -4.51 28.16
C GLU A 251 4.83 -3.03 27.72
N GLY A 252 3.68 -2.55 27.24
CA GLY A 252 3.51 -1.16 26.79
C GLY A 252 4.13 -0.82 25.43
N SER A 253 4.82 -1.77 24.78
CA SER A 253 5.34 -1.62 23.43
C SER A 253 4.47 -2.32 22.40
N LEU A 254 4.40 -1.78 21.18
CA LEU A 254 3.97 -2.49 19.98
C LEU A 254 5.24 -2.86 19.19
N THR A 255 5.61 -4.13 19.22
CA THR A 255 6.91 -4.60 18.70
C THR A 255 6.72 -5.55 17.53
N PRO A 256 7.50 -5.40 16.43
CA PRO A 256 7.51 -6.35 15.33
C PRO A 256 8.37 -7.58 15.61
N GLY A 257 8.12 -8.65 14.86
CA GLY A 257 8.88 -9.88 14.96
C GLY A 257 8.56 -10.90 13.88
N LEU A 258 9.02 -12.13 14.11
CA LEU A 258 8.90 -13.25 13.20
C LEU A 258 7.60 -14.02 13.43
N ILE A 259 6.78 -14.17 12.40
CA ILE A 259 5.61 -15.05 12.46
C ILE A 259 6.04 -16.49 12.20
N SER A 260 5.69 -17.40 13.11
CA SER A 260 5.73 -18.84 12.88
C SER A 260 4.35 -19.34 12.49
N ALA A 261 4.17 -19.66 11.21
CA ALA A 261 2.91 -20.18 10.68
C ALA A 261 2.59 -21.57 11.29
N SER A 262 3.59 -22.43 11.43
CA SER A 262 3.44 -23.78 12.00
C SER A 262 3.04 -23.73 13.48
N GLN A 263 3.66 -22.85 14.27
CA GLN A 263 3.35 -22.69 15.71
C GLN A 263 2.22 -21.68 15.98
N ARG A 264 1.66 -21.10 14.93
CA ARG A 264 0.56 -20.11 14.96
C ARG A 264 0.81 -18.97 15.94
N CYS A 265 2.02 -18.43 15.97
CA CYS A 265 2.39 -17.37 16.91
C CYS A 265 3.35 -16.36 16.27
N LEU A 266 3.48 -15.22 16.95
CA LEU A 266 4.49 -14.20 16.67
C LEU A 266 5.59 -14.31 17.73
N TYR A 267 6.83 -14.26 17.30
CA TYR A 267 8.01 -14.16 18.16
C TYR A 267 8.60 -12.76 18.05
N ILE A 268 8.59 -12.01 19.16
CA ILE A 268 9.13 -10.65 19.22
C ILE A 268 10.43 -10.59 20.03
N PRO A 269 11.39 -9.73 19.65
CA PRO A 269 12.61 -9.50 20.41
C PRO A 269 12.31 -8.47 21.52
N TYR A 270 12.49 -8.89 22.77
CA TYR A 270 12.28 -8.01 23.93
C TYR A 270 13.15 -8.43 25.12
N GLY A 271 13.95 -7.49 25.64
CA GLY A 271 14.69 -7.66 26.90
C GLY A 271 15.70 -8.80 26.87
N GLY A 272 16.37 -9.04 25.74
CA GLY A 272 17.32 -10.13 25.57
C GLY A 272 16.69 -11.49 25.26
N ARG A 273 15.36 -11.59 25.17
CA ARG A 273 14.63 -12.84 24.92
C ARG A 273 13.70 -12.75 23.72
N GLU A 274 13.39 -13.93 23.20
CA GLU A 274 12.26 -14.11 22.28
C GLU A 274 10.98 -14.29 23.10
N ILE A 275 9.98 -13.43 22.86
CA ILE A 275 8.68 -13.50 23.52
C ILE A 275 7.63 -14.01 22.53
N ARG A 276 6.91 -15.06 22.93
CA ARG A 276 5.84 -15.66 22.13
C ARG A 276 4.50 -14.96 22.38
N LEU A 277 3.87 -14.47 21.33
CA LEU A 277 2.54 -13.85 21.33
C LEU A 277 1.55 -14.66 20.50
N SER A 278 0.34 -14.84 21.01
CA SER A 278 -0.76 -15.50 20.29
C SER A 278 -1.60 -14.53 19.47
N SER A 279 -1.72 -13.27 19.90
CA SER A 279 -2.42 -12.21 19.15
C SER A 279 -1.42 -11.30 18.46
N TYR A 280 -1.56 -11.15 17.14
CA TYR A 280 -0.70 -10.32 16.32
C TYR A 280 -1.39 -9.84 15.05
N GLU A 281 -0.81 -8.81 14.45
CA GLU A 281 -1.12 -8.34 13.10
C GLU A 281 -0.02 -8.80 12.13
N VAL A 282 -0.40 -9.03 10.87
CA VAL A 282 0.54 -9.34 9.77
C VAL A 282 0.76 -8.08 8.94
N LEU A 283 2.01 -7.81 8.57
CA LEU A 283 2.32 -6.75 7.63
C LEU A 283 1.99 -7.21 6.20
N CYS A 284 1.15 -6.47 5.51
CA CYS A 284 0.69 -6.79 4.16
C CYS A 284 0.89 -5.60 3.22
N ARG A 285 1.06 -5.89 1.92
CA ARG A 285 0.96 -4.89 0.85
C ARG A 285 -0.51 -4.58 0.59
N GLN A 286 -0.88 -3.32 0.47
CA GLN A 286 -2.25 -2.88 0.20
C GLN A 286 -2.75 -3.26 -1.20
#